data_AF-A0A0C2W3I3-F1
#
_entry.id   AF-A0A0C2W3I3-F1
#
_cell.length_a   1.000
_cell.length_b   1.000
_cell.length_c   1.000
_cell.angle_alpha   90.00
_cell.angle_beta   90.00
_cell.angle_gamma   90.00
#
_symmetry.space_group_name_H-M   'P 1'
#
loop_
_entity.id
_entity.type
_entity.pdbx_description
1 polymer ?
#
loop_
_entity_poly.entity_id
_entity_poly.type
_entity_poly.pdbx_seq_one_letter_code
_entity_poly.pdbx_strand_id
1 'polypeptide(L)'
;MQASRALIARQAPRSLFTNNIQSSLRSLVLTRRTYAARATTPVTPESPVTQKDPVPPLSPSTVRSPGLEYYLAGADKVPGSTVNPYKDGPSALDKAMTSFLFTELIRGMWIVLEQFFRPPYTIMYPFEKGPLSPRFRGEHALRRYPNGEERCIACKLCEAICPAQAITIESEARADGSRRTTKYDIDMTKCIYCGFCQEACPVDAIVETQNQEFSTETREELLYNKEKLLANGDRAEAEIAANLHSEHVYR
;
A
#
# COMPACT_ATOMS: atom_id res chain seq x y z
N MET A 1 -30.19 -30.09 -50.26
CA MET A 1 -30.76 -29.56 -51.52
C MET A 1 -30.71 -28.04 -51.46
N GLN A 2 -29.97 -27.42 -52.40
CA GLN A 2 -30.11 -26.05 -52.93
C GLN A 2 -30.21 -24.87 -51.94
N ALA A 3 -29.66 -23.68 -52.16
CA ALA A 3 -28.70 -23.14 -53.11
C ALA A 3 -28.46 -21.68 -52.63
N SER A 4 -27.24 -21.19 -52.85
CA SER A 4 -26.87 -19.84 -53.30
C SER A 4 -27.81 -18.65 -53.03
N ARG A 5 -27.26 -17.59 -52.43
CA ARG A 5 -27.00 -16.31 -53.15
C ARG A 5 -26.23 -15.28 -52.32
N ALA A 6 -25.13 -14.81 -52.90
CA ALA A 6 -24.35 -13.65 -52.51
C ALA A 6 -25.03 -12.34 -52.93
N LEU A 7 -24.75 -11.24 -52.22
CA LEU A 7 -24.83 -9.88 -52.74
C LEU A 7 -23.73 -9.00 -52.12
N ILE A 8 -22.84 -8.54 -52.99
CA ILE A 8 -21.75 -7.59 -52.76
C ILE A 8 -22.22 -6.23 -53.29
N ALA A 9 -22.03 -5.14 -52.52
CA ALA A 9 -21.92 -3.77 -53.02
C ALA A 9 -21.08 -2.97 -51.99
N ARG A 10 -19.77 -2.73 -52.19
CA ARG A 10 -19.09 -1.67 -52.97
C ARG A 10 -19.54 -0.23 -52.64
N GLN A 11 -18.64 0.54 -51.97
CA GLN A 11 -18.07 1.86 -52.35
C GLN A 11 -17.81 2.83 -51.17
N ALA A 12 -16.55 2.86 -50.72
CA ALA A 12 -15.56 3.97 -50.67
C ALA A 12 -15.94 5.44 -50.29
N PRO A 13 -14.93 6.24 -49.82
CA PRO A 13 -15.07 7.28 -48.79
C PRO A 13 -15.10 8.72 -49.34
N ARG A 14 -15.55 9.68 -48.51
CA ARG A 14 -15.42 11.12 -48.80
C ARG A 14 -14.26 11.75 -48.03
N SER A 15 -13.43 12.41 -48.81
CA SER A 15 -12.17 13.08 -48.51
C SER A 15 -12.34 14.58 -48.25
N LEU A 16 -11.42 15.13 -47.45
CA LEU A 16 -10.63 16.37 -47.68
C LEU A 16 -11.35 17.70 -47.95
N PHE A 17 -11.20 18.65 -47.01
CA PHE A 17 -11.03 20.10 -47.21
C PHE A 17 -10.23 20.61 -45.97
N THR A 18 -8.93 20.96 -46.04
CA THR A 18 -8.32 22.27 -46.41
C THR A 18 -9.01 23.46 -45.72
N ASN A 19 -8.38 24.49 -45.14
CA ASN A 19 -7.00 24.93 -45.01
C ASN A 19 -6.89 25.90 -43.81
N ASN A 20 -5.67 25.98 -43.29
CA ASN A 20 -5.09 26.98 -42.41
C ASN A 20 -5.00 28.36 -43.12
N ILE A 21 -5.09 29.51 -42.39
CA ILE A 21 -4.35 30.79 -42.61
C ILE A 21 -4.92 31.93 -41.72
N GLN A 22 -3.98 32.72 -41.16
CA GLN A 22 -4.06 34.05 -40.49
C GLN A 22 -4.56 34.09 -39.03
N SER A 23 -3.73 34.18 -37.98
CA SER A 23 -2.59 35.05 -37.61
C SER A 23 -2.94 36.43 -37.02
N SER A 24 -2.47 36.61 -35.79
CA SER A 24 -2.07 37.87 -35.12
C SER A 24 -3.15 38.86 -34.70
N LEU A 25 -3.26 39.11 -33.38
CA LEU A 25 -2.91 40.39 -32.74
C LEU A 25 -3.19 40.36 -31.21
N ARG A 26 -2.15 40.71 -30.42
CA ARG A 26 -2.14 41.16 -29.00
C ARG A 26 -2.33 40.04 -27.95
N SER A 27 -1.36 39.52 -27.19
CA SER A 27 -0.15 40.02 -26.49
C SER A 27 -0.37 41.20 -25.50
N LEU A 28 0.16 41.00 -24.28
CA LEU A 28 0.10 41.77 -23.02
C LEU A 28 -1.10 41.34 -22.12
N VAL A 29 -0.93 40.50 -21.10
CA VAL A 29 -0.13 40.76 -19.87
C VAL A 29 0.53 39.46 -19.40
N LEU A 30 1.86 39.49 -19.34
CA LEU A 30 2.73 38.50 -18.70
C LEU A 30 3.11 39.02 -17.31
N THR A 31 3.65 38.10 -16.50
CA THR A 31 4.25 38.23 -15.15
C THR A 31 3.25 37.95 -14.02
N ARG A 32 3.46 36.99 -13.11
CA ARG A 32 4.68 36.35 -12.62
C ARG A 32 4.28 35.08 -11.84
N ARG A 33 4.75 33.89 -12.24
CA ARG A 33 5.07 32.76 -11.33
C ARG A 33 5.73 31.63 -12.13
N THR A 34 6.96 31.90 -12.55
CA THR A 34 7.95 30.87 -12.82
C THR A 34 8.53 30.40 -11.49
N TYR A 35 8.22 29.18 -11.05
CA TYR A 35 9.13 28.37 -10.24
C TYR A 35 8.97 26.90 -10.61
N ALA A 36 9.96 26.43 -11.37
CA ALA A 36 10.53 25.09 -11.42
C ALA A 36 9.63 23.90 -11.79
N ALA A 37 9.46 23.70 -13.10
CA ALA A 37 9.51 22.35 -13.66
C ALA A 37 10.92 21.77 -13.38
N ARG A 38 11.00 20.64 -12.65
CA ARG A 38 12.25 19.91 -12.48
C ARG A 38 12.30 18.78 -13.49
N ALA A 39 13.27 18.89 -14.40
CA ALA A 39 13.61 17.92 -15.41
C ALA A 39 13.97 16.55 -14.79
N THR A 40 13.46 15.49 -15.42
CA THR A 40 13.90 14.12 -15.22
C THR A 40 15.32 13.96 -15.79
N THR A 41 16.30 13.72 -14.92
CA THR A 41 17.63 13.27 -15.33
C THR A 41 17.67 11.74 -15.30
N PRO A 42 18.30 11.07 -16.28
CA PRO A 42 18.54 9.64 -16.22
C PRO A 42 19.68 9.37 -15.23
N VAL A 43 19.47 8.48 -14.27
CA VAL A 43 20.51 8.08 -13.30
C VAL A 43 21.11 6.75 -13.75
N THR A 44 22.40 6.81 -14.11
CA THR A 44 23.27 5.65 -14.35
C THR A 44 23.63 4.94 -13.03
N PRO A 45 23.97 3.64 -13.07
CA PRO A 45 24.28 2.86 -11.87
C PRO A 45 25.75 3.02 -11.49
N GLU A 46 26.05 3.31 -10.22
CA GLU A 46 27.22 2.76 -9.50
C GLU A 46 27.35 3.32 -8.07
N SER A 47 27.24 2.43 -7.09
CA SER A 47 28.24 2.12 -6.06
C SER A 47 27.58 1.75 -4.71
N PRO A 48 28.14 0.77 -3.98
CA PRO A 48 27.46 0.13 -2.86
C PRO A 48 27.55 1.03 -1.63
N VAL A 49 26.41 1.52 -1.16
CA VAL A 49 26.36 2.19 0.15
C VAL A 49 26.45 1.09 1.21
N THR A 50 27.65 0.97 1.77
CA THR A 50 27.96 0.24 2.98
C THR A 50 26.92 0.53 4.05
N GLN A 51 26.12 -0.49 4.37
CA GLN A 51 25.20 -0.51 5.48
C GLN A 51 25.99 -0.37 6.78
N LYS A 52 26.00 0.81 7.37
CA LYS A 52 26.48 1.02 8.73
C LYS A 52 25.82 2.22 9.41
N ASP A 53 24.50 2.26 9.36
CA ASP A 53 23.76 2.95 10.40
C ASP A 53 23.34 1.90 11.43
N PRO A 54 23.92 1.88 12.65
CA PRO A 54 23.33 1.13 13.72
C PRO A 54 21.94 1.73 13.97
N VAL A 55 20.91 0.89 13.82
CA VAL A 55 19.57 1.19 14.36
C VAL A 55 19.82 1.63 15.81
N PRO A 56 19.56 2.91 16.17
CA PRO A 56 19.69 3.30 17.55
C PRO A 56 18.73 2.41 18.33
N PRO A 57 19.16 1.83 19.47
CA PRO A 57 18.22 1.07 20.30
C PRO A 57 17.03 2.00 20.54
N LEU A 58 15.82 1.45 20.41
CA LEU A 58 14.58 2.08 20.83
C LEU A 58 14.70 2.39 22.33
N SER A 59 15.39 3.48 22.65
CA SER A 59 15.27 4.17 23.91
C SER A 59 13.80 4.57 23.99
N PRO A 60 13.11 4.36 25.12
CA PRO A 60 11.76 4.85 25.27
C PRO A 60 11.81 6.33 24.91
N SER A 61 11.14 6.69 23.82
CA SER A 61 11.08 8.06 23.33
C SER A 61 10.56 8.86 24.49
N THR A 62 11.48 9.55 25.16
CA THR A 62 11.14 10.48 26.21
C THR A 62 10.54 11.62 25.44
N VAL A 63 9.22 11.52 25.21
CA VAL A 63 8.37 12.67 24.96
C VAL A 63 8.63 13.55 26.16
N ARG A 64 9.60 14.47 26.02
CA ARG A 64 9.95 15.44 27.04
C ARG A 64 8.83 16.46 27.01
N SER A 65 7.66 16.06 27.50
CA SER A 65 6.66 17.01 27.90
C SER A 65 7.35 17.89 28.95
N PRO A 66 7.37 19.23 28.80
CA PRO A 66 8.14 20.11 29.70
C PRO A 66 7.59 20.17 31.14
N GLY A 67 6.91 19.13 31.62
CA GLY A 67 6.27 19.01 32.93
C GLY A 67 6.37 17.62 33.57
N LEU A 68 6.80 16.57 32.84
CA LEU A 68 6.97 15.23 33.44
C LEU A 68 8.28 15.09 34.23
N GLU A 69 9.25 15.97 33.97
CA GLU A 69 10.50 16.04 34.74
C GLU A 69 10.23 16.48 36.19
N TYR A 70 9.16 17.25 36.44
CA TYR A 70 8.80 17.72 37.78
C TYR A 70 8.20 16.63 38.69
N TYR A 71 7.54 15.61 38.12
CA TYR A 71 6.93 14.53 38.89
C TYR A 71 7.86 13.34 39.14
N LEU A 72 8.93 13.18 38.36
CA LEU A 72 9.85 12.03 38.46
C LEU A 72 11.25 12.38 38.97
N ALA A 73 11.58 13.66 39.15
CA ALA A 73 12.87 14.11 39.68
C ALA A 73 13.12 13.82 41.18
N GLY A 74 12.51 12.76 41.73
CA GLY A 74 12.72 12.32 43.12
C GLY A 74 13.04 10.83 43.26
N ALA A 75 13.12 10.06 42.17
CA ALA A 75 13.17 8.60 42.24
C ALA A 75 14.55 7.97 42.02
N ASP A 76 15.64 8.73 42.11
CA ASP A 76 17.00 8.16 42.05
C ASP A 76 17.88 8.71 43.18
N LYS A 77 17.99 7.95 44.29
CA LYS A 77 19.24 7.62 45.02
C LYS A 77 18.99 7.01 46.43
N VAL A 78 19.67 5.87 46.66
CA VAL A 78 20.02 5.16 47.93
C VAL A 78 19.02 4.12 48.51
N PRO A 79 19.41 2.83 48.65
CA PRO A 79 18.64 1.83 49.38
C PRO A 79 18.81 2.00 50.90
N GLY A 80 17.70 2.13 51.64
CA GLY A 80 17.68 2.12 53.11
C GLY A 80 17.44 3.48 53.79
N SER A 81 17.39 4.59 53.07
CA SER A 81 16.90 5.86 53.62
C SER A 81 15.39 5.98 53.40
N THR A 82 14.61 6.24 54.45
CA THR A 82 13.22 6.69 54.30
C THR A 82 13.23 8.09 53.71
N VAL A 83 13.38 8.19 52.38
CA VAL A 83 13.29 9.45 51.66
C VAL A 83 11.84 9.88 51.76
N ASN A 84 11.55 10.88 52.59
CA ASN A 84 10.24 11.50 52.59
C ASN A 84 10.12 12.30 51.28
N PRO A 85 9.28 11.88 50.31
CA PRO A 85 9.20 12.53 49.00
C PRO A 85 8.62 13.96 49.09
N TYR A 86 8.23 14.40 50.28
CA TYR A 86 7.74 15.75 50.56
C TYR A 86 8.79 16.69 51.18
N LYS A 87 10.01 16.20 51.48
CA LYS A 87 11.04 17.03 52.14
C LYS A 87 11.55 18.16 51.24
N ASP A 88 11.72 17.87 49.95
CA ASP A 88 12.18 18.83 48.93
C ASP A 88 11.04 19.22 47.96
N GLY A 89 9.79 18.94 48.33
CA GLY A 89 8.62 19.24 47.52
C GLY A 89 8.17 20.71 47.61
N PRO A 90 7.34 21.19 46.66
CA PRO A 90 6.81 22.54 46.71
C PRO A 90 5.98 22.73 47.99
N SER A 91 5.97 23.97 48.48
CA SER A 91 5.34 24.29 49.77
C SER A 91 3.86 23.87 49.76
N ALA A 92 3.29 23.56 50.94
CA ALA A 92 1.88 23.14 51.02
C ALA A 92 0.93 24.18 50.41
N LEU A 93 1.31 25.46 50.44
CA LEU A 93 0.60 26.55 49.80
C LEU A 93 0.69 26.48 48.27
N ASP A 94 1.86 26.18 47.70
CA ASP A 94 2.01 26.03 46.24
C ASP A 94 1.14 24.88 45.71
N LYS A 95 1.09 23.76 46.43
CA LYS A 95 0.23 22.62 46.07
C LYS A 95 -1.25 22.97 46.17
N ALA A 96 -1.64 23.72 47.19
CA ALA A 96 -3.01 24.20 47.34
C ALA A 96 -3.37 25.19 46.22
N MET A 97 -2.46 26.09 45.83
CA MET A 97 -2.66 27.05 44.75
C MET A 97 -2.76 26.37 43.38
N THR A 98 -1.88 25.42 43.07
CA THR A 98 -1.96 24.62 41.84
C THR A 98 -3.28 23.85 41.76
N SER A 99 -3.76 23.32 42.90
CA SER A 99 -5.04 22.59 42.96
C SER A 99 -6.26 23.53 42.88
N PHE A 100 -6.23 24.70 43.52
CA PHE A 100 -7.36 25.65 43.51
C PHE A 100 -7.45 26.46 42.21
N LEU A 101 -6.31 26.84 41.64
CA LEU A 101 -6.22 27.61 40.39
C LEU A 101 -6.12 26.74 39.15
N PHE A 102 -6.18 25.40 39.31
CA PHE A 102 -6.20 24.41 38.24
C PHE A 102 -5.17 24.69 37.13
N THR A 103 -3.96 25.11 37.51
CA THR A 103 -2.94 25.56 36.56
C THR A 103 -2.49 24.43 35.63
N GLU A 104 -2.53 23.18 36.09
CA GLU A 104 -2.32 21.98 35.27
C GLU A 104 -3.41 21.78 34.21
N LEU A 105 -4.67 22.13 34.51
CA LEU A 105 -5.76 22.06 33.53
C LEU A 105 -5.58 23.12 32.45
N ILE A 106 -5.16 24.34 32.82
CA ILE A 106 -4.89 25.42 31.87
C ILE A 106 -3.70 25.06 30.98
N ARG A 107 -2.65 24.46 31.54
CA ARG A 107 -1.51 23.95 30.77
C ARG A 107 -1.93 22.87 29.77
N GLY A 108 -2.80 21.95 30.17
CA GLY A 108 -3.38 20.95 29.26
C GLY A 108 -4.24 21.59 28.17
N MET A 109 -5.08 22.56 28.52
CA MET A 109 -5.92 23.31 27.59
C MET A 109 -5.09 24.07 26.55
N TRP A 110 -3.95 24.62 26.95
CA TRP A 110 -3.04 25.33 26.05
C TRP A 110 -2.46 24.41 24.97
N ILE A 111 -2.06 23.19 25.33
CA ILE A 111 -1.56 22.19 24.37
C ILE A 111 -2.66 21.80 23.37
N VAL A 112 -3.89 21.65 23.83
CA VAL A 112 -5.04 21.37 22.96
C VAL A 112 -5.31 22.55 22.02
N LEU A 113 -5.23 23.78 22.53
CA LEU A 113 -5.38 24.99 21.72
C LEU A 113 -4.31 25.10 20.63
N GLU A 114 -3.06 24.74 20.95
CA GLU A 114 -1.97 24.68 19.97
C GLU A 114 -2.27 23.63 18.87
N GLN A 115 -2.82 22.49 19.25
CA GLN A 115 -3.21 21.45 18.30
C GLN A 115 -4.39 21.87 17.41
N PHE A 116 -5.32 22.68 17.92
CA PHE A 116 -6.45 23.21 17.16
C PHE A 116 -6.02 24.11 15.99
N PHE A 117 -4.91 24.84 16.12
CA PHE A 117 -4.39 25.72 15.07
C PHE A 117 -3.47 25.02 14.06
N ARG A 118 -3.12 23.74 14.26
CA ARG A 118 -2.37 22.97 13.25
C ARG A 118 -3.31 22.52 12.12
N PRO A 119 -2.82 22.47 10.86
CA PRO A 119 -3.61 21.89 9.78
C PRO A 119 -3.90 20.40 10.07
N PRO A 120 -5.10 19.89 9.70
CA PRO A 120 -5.44 18.49 9.92
C PRO A 120 -4.63 17.56 9.01
N TYR A 121 -4.27 16.38 9.52
CA TYR A 121 -3.57 15.33 8.75
C TYR A 121 -4.51 14.45 7.92
N THR A 122 -5.80 14.77 7.85
CA THR A 122 -6.82 13.97 7.17
C THR A 122 -6.65 14.08 5.65
N ILE A 123 -6.46 12.94 4.99
CA ILE A 123 -6.57 12.84 3.53
C ILE A 123 -8.05 12.72 3.12
N MET A 124 -8.39 13.24 1.95
CA MET A 124 -9.77 13.21 1.45
C MET A 124 -10.08 11.90 0.72
N TYR A 125 -10.22 10.81 1.46
CA TYR A 125 -10.71 9.54 0.91
C TYR A 125 -12.16 9.73 0.42
N PRO A 126 -12.54 9.32 -0.81
CA PRO A 126 -11.85 8.41 -1.75
C PRO A 126 -11.05 9.09 -2.88
N PHE A 127 -10.99 10.43 -2.93
CA PHE A 127 -10.33 11.16 -4.02
C PHE A 127 -8.81 11.16 -3.90
N GLU A 128 -8.31 11.14 -2.66
CA GLU A 128 -6.90 11.00 -2.33
C GLU A 128 -6.70 9.70 -1.54
N LYS A 129 -5.84 8.82 -2.05
CA LYS A 129 -5.47 7.56 -1.39
C LYS A 129 -4.10 7.71 -0.72
N GLY A 130 -3.89 6.98 0.36
CA GLY A 130 -2.59 6.92 1.02
C GLY A 130 -1.52 6.33 0.07
N PRO A 131 -0.24 6.69 0.24
CA PRO A 131 0.83 6.11 -0.57
C PRO A 131 1.00 4.62 -0.23
N LEU A 132 1.00 3.76 -1.26
CA LEU A 132 1.28 2.32 -1.11
C LEU A 132 2.71 2.00 -1.57
N SER A 133 3.34 1.04 -0.92
CA SER A 133 4.62 0.48 -1.37
C SER A 133 4.40 -0.57 -2.47
N PRO A 134 5.40 -0.83 -3.33
CA PRO A 134 5.34 -1.93 -4.33
C PRO A 134 5.18 -3.33 -3.71
N ARG A 135 5.56 -3.49 -2.43
CA ARG A 135 5.46 -4.75 -1.67
C ARG A 135 4.13 -4.94 -0.95
N PHE A 136 3.15 -4.05 -1.18
CA PHE A 136 1.86 -4.18 -0.53
C PHE A 136 1.17 -5.49 -0.90
N ARG A 137 0.50 -6.10 0.09
CA ARG A 137 -0.17 -7.39 -0.01
C ARG A 137 -1.68 -7.18 0.02
N GLY A 138 -2.36 -7.38 -1.11
CA GLY A 138 -3.81 -7.20 -1.26
C GLY A 138 -4.50 -8.40 -1.89
N GLU A 139 -5.43 -8.14 -2.81
CA GLU A 139 -6.23 -9.18 -3.49
C GLU A 139 -5.33 -10.16 -4.25
N HIS A 140 -5.64 -11.45 -4.22
CA HIS A 140 -4.86 -12.46 -4.94
C HIS A 140 -5.22 -12.47 -6.43
N ALA A 141 -4.22 -12.72 -7.26
CA ALA A 141 -4.36 -12.86 -8.70
C ALA A 141 -3.51 -14.01 -9.25
N LEU A 142 -4.05 -14.72 -10.24
CA LEU A 142 -3.30 -15.68 -11.05
C LEU A 142 -2.83 -15.02 -12.33
N ARG A 143 -1.53 -15.06 -12.59
CA ARG A 143 -0.93 -14.42 -13.77
C ARG A 143 -0.79 -15.37 -14.95
N ARG A 144 -0.69 -14.76 -16.13
CA ARG A 144 -0.37 -15.44 -17.39
C ARG A 144 1.06 -15.12 -17.83
N TYR A 145 1.61 -16.00 -18.65
CA TYR A 145 2.79 -15.73 -19.45
C TYR A 145 2.45 -14.72 -20.55
N PRO A 146 3.46 -14.07 -21.16
CA PRO A 146 3.23 -13.13 -22.27
C PRO A 146 2.63 -13.80 -23.52
N ASN A 147 2.66 -15.14 -23.62
CA ASN A 147 1.99 -15.91 -24.66
C ASN A 147 0.47 -16.11 -24.39
N GLY A 148 -0.05 -15.65 -23.25
CA GLY A 148 -1.44 -15.81 -22.82
C GLY A 148 -1.73 -17.10 -22.05
N GLU A 149 -0.77 -18.01 -21.90
CA GLU A 149 -0.92 -19.24 -21.15
C GLU A 149 -0.84 -18.97 -19.65
N GLU A 150 -1.61 -19.71 -18.84
CA GLU A 150 -1.52 -19.58 -17.38
C GLU A 150 -0.14 -20.02 -16.85
N ARG A 151 0.39 -19.30 -15.84
CA ARG A 151 1.69 -19.66 -15.25
C ARG A 151 1.63 -20.89 -14.35
N CYS A 152 0.46 -21.16 -13.76
CA CYS A 152 0.30 -22.23 -12.77
C CYS A 152 0.53 -23.62 -13.37
N ILE A 153 1.49 -24.37 -12.80
CA ILE A 153 1.84 -25.75 -13.19
C ILE A 153 1.26 -26.81 -12.23
N ALA A 154 0.31 -26.42 -11.37
CA ALA A 154 -0.33 -27.30 -10.39
C ALA A 154 0.66 -28.05 -9.47
N CYS A 155 1.71 -27.36 -9.01
CA CYS A 155 2.76 -27.93 -8.15
C CYS A 155 2.33 -28.17 -6.69
N LYS A 156 1.22 -27.55 -6.25
CA LYS A 156 0.66 -27.64 -4.88
C LYS A 156 1.56 -27.14 -3.73
N LEU A 157 2.66 -26.46 -4.03
CA LEU A 157 3.50 -25.83 -3.00
C LEU A 157 2.75 -24.74 -2.23
N CYS A 158 1.94 -23.93 -2.93
CA CYS A 158 1.16 -22.85 -2.32
C CYS A 158 0.10 -23.36 -1.31
N GLU A 159 -0.45 -24.54 -1.55
CA GLU A 159 -1.39 -25.20 -0.65
C GLU A 159 -0.66 -25.71 0.61
N ALA A 160 0.52 -26.32 0.43
CA ALA A 160 1.32 -26.84 1.53
C ALA A 160 1.87 -25.74 2.47
N ILE A 161 2.25 -24.57 1.92
CA ILE A 161 2.84 -23.48 2.71
C ILE A 161 1.77 -22.59 3.39
N CYS A 162 0.51 -22.69 2.98
CA CYS A 162 -0.54 -21.81 3.49
C CYS A 162 -0.79 -22.10 4.98
N PRO A 163 -0.51 -21.15 5.90
CA PRO A 163 -0.62 -21.40 7.34
C PRO A 163 -2.07 -21.60 7.78
N ALA A 164 -3.02 -20.99 7.07
CA ALA A 164 -4.46 -21.10 7.34
C ALA A 164 -5.16 -22.16 6.48
N GLN A 165 -4.42 -22.88 5.62
CA GLN A 165 -4.97 -23.88 4.70
C GLN A 165 -6.19 -23.37 3.90
N ALA A 166 -6.09 -22.14 3.38
CA ALA A 166 -7.17 -21.45 2.68
C ALA A 166 -7.31 -21.87 1.20
N ILE A 167 -6.28 -22.53 0.65
CA ILE A 167 -6.16 -22.84 -0.77
C ILE A 167 -6.46 -24.32 -0.98
N THR A 168 -7.30 -24.65 -1.96
CA THR A 168 -7.56 -26.04 -2.39
C THR A 168 -7.22 -26.18 -3.87
N ILE A 169 -6.36 -27.15 -4.21
CA ILE A 169 -5.87 -27.33 -5.59
C ILE A 169 -6.11 -28.76 -6.07
N GLU A 170 -6.81 -28.88 -7.20
CA GLU A 170 -6.95 -30.15 -7.94
C GLU A 170 -6.24 -30.03 -9.29
N SER A 171 -5.56 -31.12 -9.69
CA SER A 171 -4.65 -31.12 -10.85
C SER A 171 -4.98 -32.26 -11.79
N GLU A 172 -5.17 -31.95 -13.06
CA GLU A 172 -5.39 -32.94 -14.13
C GLU A 172 -4.47 -32.67 -15.32
N ALA A 173 -4.24 -33.69 -16.13
CA ALA A 173 -3.50 -33.55 -17.38
C ALA A 173 -4.44 -32.96 -18.45
N ARG A 174 -4.02 -31.84 -19.07
CA ARG A 174 -4.69 -31.28 -20.24
C ARG A 174 -4.49 -32.20 -21.45
N ALA A 175 -5.32 -32.05 -22.49
CA ALA A 175 -5.16 -32.74 -23.78
C ALA A 175 -3.75 -32.58 -24.39
N ASP A 176 -3.06 -31.48 -24.09
CA ASP A 176 -1.70 -31.18 -24.56
C ASP A 176 -0.60 -31.87 -23.74
N GLY A 177 -0.97 -32.70 -22.74
CA GLY A 177 -0.04 -33.37 -21.84
C GLY A 177 0.54 -32.47 -20.73
N SER A 178 0.25 -31.16 -20.75
CA SER A 178 0.65 -30.23 -19.70
C SER A 178 -0.21 -30.43 -18.43
N ARG A 179 0.42 -30.32 -17.26
CA ARG A 179 -0.26 -30.41 -15.96
C ARG A 179 -0.84 -29.06 -15.61
N ARG A 180 -2.17 -28.98 -15.44
CA ARG A 180 -2.89 -27.74 -15.12
C ARG A 180 -3.88 -27.96 -14.00
N THR A 181 -4.34 -26.87 -13.40
CA THR A 181 -5.33 -26.92 -12.32
C THR A 181 -6.73 -26.97 -12.91
N THR A 182 -7.55 -27.91 -12.47
CA THR A 182 -8.99 -27.91 -12.76
C THR A 182 -9.72 -27.03 -11.78
N LYS A 183 -9.35 -27.16 -10.50
CA LYS A 183 -9.86 -26.38 -9.39
C LYS A 183 -8.71 -25.67 -8.69
N TYR A 184 -8.87 -24.38 -8.47
CA TYR A 184 -7.95 -23.56 -7.70
C TYR A 184 -8.80 -22.55 -6.94
N ASP A 185 -9.16 -22.93 -5.73
CA ASP A 185 -10.09 -22.15 -4.93
C ASP A 185 -9.35 -21.56 -3.73
N ILE A 186 -9.60 -20.29 -3.45
CA ILE A 186 -9.06 -19.59 -2.28
C ILE A 186 -10.23 -19.03 -1.49
N ASP A 187 -10.30 -19.42 -0.21
CA ASP A 187 -11.23 -18.80 0.72
C ASP A 187 -10.60 -17.54 1.34
N MET A 188 -11.03 -16.36 0.89
CA MET A 188 -10.53 -15.08 1.41
C MET A 188 -10.94 -14.84 2.86
N THR A 189 -11.92 -15.58 3.39
CA THR A 189 -12.30 -15.50 4.82
C THR A 189 -11.31 -16.23 5.72
N LYS A 190 -10.58 -17.22 5.20
CA LYS A 190 -9.51 -17.93 5.92
C LYS A 190 -8.13 -17.32 5.65
N CYS A 191 -7.96 -16.71 4.48
CA CYS A 191 -6.67 -16.14 4.09
C CYS A 191 -6.27 -14.99 5.04
N ILE A 192 -5.02 -15.04 5.53
CA ILE A 192 -4.45 -14.03 6.42
C ILE A 192 -3.54 -13.02 5.70
N TYR A 193 -3.49 -13.06 4.36
CA TYR A 193 -2.69 -12.16 3.51
C TYR A 193 -1.20 -12.09 3.90
N CYS A 194 -0.62 -13.24 4.24
CA CYS A 194 0.77 -13.35 4.66
C CYS A 194 1.79 -13.30 3.50
N GLY A 195 1.36 -13.55 2.25
CA GLY A 195 2.23 -13.55 1.09
C GLY A 195 3.17 -14.73 0.89
N PHE A 196 3.10 -15.77 1.73
CA PHE A 196 3.92 -16.97 1.54
C PHE A 196 3.61 -17.70 0.23
N CYS A 197 2.38 -17.60 -0.27
CA CYS A 197 2.00 -18.18 -1.56
C CYS A 197 2.75 -17.52 -2.73
N GLN A 198 3.04 -16.22 -2.66
CA GLN A 198 3.77 -15.49 -3.68
C GLN A 198 5.26 -15.87 -3.70
N GLU A 199 5.86 -16.07 -2.53
CA GLU A 199 7.27 -16.40 -2.38
C GLU A 199 7.55 -17.89 -2.61
N ALA A 200 6.60 -18.77 -2.26
CA ALA A 200 6.74 -20.21 -2.46
C ALA A 200 6.48 -20.66 -3.90
N CYS A 201 5.92 -19.79 -4.76
CA CYS A 201 5.58 -20.19 -6.12
C CYS A 201 6.84 -20.22 -7.00
N PRO A 202 7.22 -21.38 -7.57
CA PRO A 202 8.46 -21.49 -8.35
C PRO A 202 8.39 -20.78 -9.72
N VAL A 203 7.19 -20.39 -10.16
CA VAL A 203 6.91 -19.83 -11.49
C VAL A 203 6.18 -18.48 -11.41
N ASP A 204 6.09 -17.89 -10.21
CA ASP A 204 5.35 -16.63 -9.94
C ASP A 204 3.91 -16.64 -10.49
N ALA A 205 3.21 -17.77 -10.33
CA ALA A 205 1.84 -17.93 -10.85
C ALA A 205 0.79 -17.20 -10.02
N ILE A 206 0.88 -17.30 -8.69
CA ILE A 206 0.01 -16.57 -7.77
C ILE A 206 0.78 -15.39 -7.20
N VAL A 207 0.14 -14.23 -7.19
CA VAL A 207 0.68 -13.00 -6.64
C VAL A 207 -0.40 -12.27 -5.86
N GLU A 208 0.04 -11.48 -4.88
CA GLU A 208 -0.81 -10.51 -4.21
C GLU A 208 -0.71 -9.17 -4.96
N THR A 209 -1.86 -8.56 -5.24
CA THR A 209 -1.99 -7.30 -5.95
C THR A 209 -2.05 -6.12 -4.99
N GLN A 210 -2.04 -4.89 -5.52
CA GLN A 210 -2.25 -3.69 -4.73
C GLN A 210 -3.72 -3.35 -4.46
N ASN A 211 -4.65 -4.15 -5.00
CA ASN A 211 -6.06 -3.91 -4.77
C ASN A 211 -6.44 -4.31 -3.33
N GLN A 212 -6.91 -3.34 -2.55
CA GLN A 212 -7.39 -3.52 -1.17
C GLN A 212 -8.91 -3.30 -1.04
N GLU A 213 -9.54 -2.72 -2.04
CA GLU A 213 -10.94 -2.26 -2.01
C GLU A 213 -11.86 -3.28 -2.68
N PHE A 214 -11.95 -4.49 -2.10
CA PHE A 214 -12.79 -5.58 -2.61
C PHE A 214 -13.77 -6.11 -1.56
N SER A 215 -14.24 -5.25 -0.66
CA SER A 215 -15.32 -5.60 0.28
C SER A 215 -16.58 -6.00 -0.50
N THR A 216 -17.15 -7.15 -0.16
CA THR A 216 -18.37 -7.68 -0.77
C THR A 216 -19.49 -7.75 0.26
N GLU A 217 -20.74 -7.75 -0.23
CA GLU A 217 -21.93 -7.80 0.64
C GLU A 217 -22.20 -9.21 1.15
N THR A 218 -21.88 -10.23 0.35
CA THR A 218 -22.09 -11.63 0.71
C THR A 218 -20.78 -12.35 1.00
N ARG A 219 -20.85 -13.40 1.83
CA ARG A 219 -19.71 -14.28 2.12
C ARG A 219 -19.32 -15.14 0.93
N GLU A 220 -20.30 -15.54 0.12
CA GLU A 220 -20.08 -16.43 -1.03
C GLU A 220 -19.19 -15.79 -2.09
N GLU A 221 -19.27 -14.47 -2.24
CA GLU A 221 -18.39 -13.73 -3.16
C GLU A 221 -16.91 -13.76 -2.74
N LEU A 222 -16.60 -13.99 -1.45
CA LEU A 222 -15.23 -14.10 -0.90
C LEU A 222 -14.63 -15.50 -1.08
N LEU A 223 -15.40 -16.47 -1.54
CA LEU A 223 -14.90 -17.77 -1.98
C LEU A 223 -14.50 -17.65 -3.45
N TYR A 224 -13.21 -17.48 -3.70
CA TYR A 224 -12.71 -17.21 -5.04
C TYR A 224 -12.42 -18.51 -5.76
N ASN A 225 -13.04 -18.66 -6.94
CA ASN A 225 -12.72 -19.73 -7.88
C ASN A 225 -11.52 -19.34 -8.76
N LYS A 226 -10.96 -20.33 -9.45
CA LYS A 226 -9.86 -20.15 -10.42
C LYS A 226 -10.13 -19.04 -11.44
N GLU A 227 -11.35 -18.98 -11.97
CA GLU A 227 -11.74 -18.01 -13.00
C GLU A 227 -11.71 -16.57 -12.49
N LYS A 228 -12.18 -16.35 -11.25
CA LYS A 228 -12.15 -15.02 -10.62
C LYS A 228 -10.71 -14.56 -10.40
N LEU A 229 -9.83 -15.46 -9.95
CA LEU A 229 -8.41 -15.17 -9.75
C LEU A 229 -7.67 -14.85 -11.06
N LEU A 230 -8.02 -15.52 -12.16
CA LEU A 230 -7.50 -15.21 -13.48
C LEU A 230 -8.03 -13.86 -13.99
N ALA A 231 -9.31 -13.57 -13.79
CA ALA A 231 -9.89 -12.26 -14.14
C ALA A 231 -9.25 -11.12 -13.35
N ASN A 232 -8.86 -11.35 -12.09
CA ASN A 232 -8.09 -10.39 -11.30
C ASN A 232 -6.69 -10.17 -11.88
N GLY A 233 -6.00 -11.24 -12.27
CA GLY A 233 -4.72 -11.17 -12.96
C GLY A 233 -4.80 -10.39 -14.25
N ASP A 234 -5.78 -10.71 -15.11
CA ASP A 234 -5.96 -10.05 -16.40
C ASP A 234 -6.25 -8.53 -16.24
N ARG A 235 -6.95 -8.11 -15.17
CA ARG A 235 -7.19 -6.70 -14.85
C ARG A 235 -5.95 -5.97 -14.30
N ALA A 236 -5.17 -6.63 -13.45
CA ALA A 236 -4.07 -6.02 -12.69
C ALA A 236 -2.66 -6.35 -13.24
N GLU A 237 -2.54 -7.10 -14.34
CA GLU A 237 -1.24 -7.61 -14.84
C GLU A 237 -0.22 -6.50 -15.09
N ALA A 238 -0.65 -5.34 -15.60
CA ALA A 238 0.25 -4.22 -15.87
C ALA A 238 0.86 -3.65 -14.57
N GLU A 239 0.04 -3.48 -13.52
CA GLU A 239 0.46 -2.98 -12.21
C GLU A 239 1.33 -4.01 -11.49
N ILE A 240 0.90 -5.27 -11.49
CA ILE A 240 1.64 -6.40 -10.92
C ILE A 240 3.02 -6.52 -11.58
N ALA A 241 3.10 -6.45 -12.91
CA ALA A 241 4.36 -6.55 -13.64
C ALA A 241 5.32 -5.41 -13.30
N ALA A 242 4.82 -4.18 -13.16
CA ALA A 242 5.61 -3.02 -12.74
C ALA A 242 6.15 -3.21 -11.31
N ASN A 243 5.31 -3.67 -10.38
CA ASN A 243 5.72 -3.93 -8.99
C ASN A 243 6.77 -5.04 -8.91
N LEU A 244 6.57 -6.17 -9.59
CA LEU A 244 7.58 -7.24 -9.63
C LEU A 244 8.89 -6.77 -10.27
N HIS A 245 8.82 -5.91 -11.30
CA HIS A 245 10.03 -5.34 -11.89
C HIS A 245 10.79 -4.45 -10.90
N SER A 246 10.10 -3.70 -10.03
CA SER A 246 10.79 -2.95 -8.97
C SER A 246 11.38 -3.83 -7.87
N GLU A 247 10.85 -5.04 -7.68
CA GLU A 247 11.12 -5.91 -6.52
C GLU A 247 12.01 -7.11 -6.81
N HIS A 248 12.26 -7.45 -8.07
CA HIS A 248 13.00 -8.66 -8.47
C HIS A 248 14.40 -8.83 -7.86
N VAL A 249 15.03 -7.75 -7.39
CA VAL A 249 16.38 -7.77 -6.79
C VAL A 249 16.37 -8.27 -5.33
N TYR A 250 15.25 -8.12 -4.63
CA TYR A 250 15.14 -8.40 -3.19
C TYR A 250 14.46 -9.74 -2.87
N ARG A 251 14.16 -10.55 -3.90
CA ARG A 251 13.67 -11.92 -3.78
C ARG A 251 14.81 -12.90 -4.03
#